data_AF-A0A3D2L2C4-F1
#
_entry.id   AF-A0A3D2L2C4-F1
#
_cell.length_a   1.000
_cell.length_b   1.000
_cell.length_c   1.000
_cell.angle_alpha   90.00
_cell.angle_beta   90.00
_cell.angle_gamma   90.00
#
_symmetry.space_group_name_H-M   'P 1'
#
loop_
_entity.id
_entity.type
_entity.pdbx_description
1 polymer ?
#
loop_
_entity_poly.entity_id
_entity_poly.type
_entity_poly.pdbx_seq_one_letter_code
_entity_poly.pdbx_strand_id
1 'polypeptide(L)'
;MKSAVSSAALFFAFVQWLAFRLLNTTVIQRVRNVLLVDGFCHCARLFAGLARRETKRRLAGFMCNAPLHVSLDTGHDILLRPVGLDDEPRFQQIFRSMSPESRYLRFFSGANPVPDAVVHSLANADGKAHIAWGILDTSEDDTPLMAAAHAIRAEPDSKRAELALGVLDQYQAHGLSRLLIASVALSCRAQGITTLEAETLPENRKANSLFKALGGKVIRPLPPTTVW
;
A
#
# COMPACT_ATOMS: atom_id res chain seq x y z
N MET A 1 -4.48 34.07 9.39
CA MET A 1 -4.86 33.24 8.24
C MET A 1 -4.92 31.78 8.66
N LYS A 2 -6.09 31.14 8.60
CA LYS A 2 -6.23 29.70 8.84
C LYS A 2 -5.80 28.98 7.56
N SER A 3 -4.77 28.13 7.62
CA SER A 3 -4.36 27.30 6.49
C SER A 3 -5.53 26.40 6.09
N ALA A 4 -6.00 26.55 4.85
CA ALA A 4 -6.95 25.61 4.27
C ALA A 4 -6.21 24.28 4.09
N VAL A 5 -6.50 23.30 4.94
CA VAL A 5 -6.03 21.92 4.74
C VAL A 5 -6.67 21.43 3.44
N SER A 6 -5.85 21.04 2.45
CA SER A 6 -6.32 20.58 1.14
C SER A 6 -7.33 19.43 1.27
N SER A 7 -8.31 19.39 0.35
CA SER A 7 -9.28 18.30 0.25
C SER A 7 -8.60 16.93 0.09
N ALA A 8 -7.41 16.88 -0.53
CA ALA A 8 -6.63 15.66 -0.64
C ALA A 8 -6.10 15.22 0.74
N ALA A 9 -5.46 16.13 1.48
CA ALA A 9 -4.92 15.84 2.82
C ALA A 9 -5.98 15.35 3.82
N LEU A 10 -7.19 15.93 3.80
CA LEU A 10 -8.32 15.47 4.61
C LEU A 10 -8.81 14.06 4.20
N PHE A 11 -8.80 13.75 2.90
CA PHE A 11 -9.12 12.43 2.38
C PHE A 11 -8.10 11.37 2.84
N PHE A 12 -6.81 11.63 2.70
CA PHE A 12 -5.74 10.72 3.18
C PHE A 12 -5.84 10.44 4.68
N ALA A 13 -6.05 11.48 5.50
CA ALA A 13 -6.17 11.34 6.94
C ALA A 13 -7.41 10.51 7.36
N PHE A 14 -8.54 10.70 6.67
CA PHE A 14 -9.77 9.95 6.93
C PHE A 14 -9.68 8.49 6.46
N VAL A 15 -9.09 8.24 5.29
CA VAL A 15 -8.86 6.89 4.75
C VAL A 15 -7.96 6.07 5.69
N GLN A 16 -6.92 6.70 6.24
CA GLN A 16 -6.09 6.09 7.27
C GLN A 16 -6.87 5.80 8.57
N TRP A 17 -7.76 6.70 8.99
CA TRP A 17 -8.61 6.47 10.16
C TRP A 17 -9.59 5.30 9.94
N LEU A 18 -10.25 5.25 8.77
CA LEU A 18 -11.21 4.21 8.40
C LEU A 18 -10.54 2.82 8.33
N ALA A 19 -9.41 2.71 7.63
CA ALA A 19 -8.74 1.42 7.42
C ALA A 19 -8.18 0.79 8.71
N PHE A 20 -7.71 1.61 9.65
CA PHE A 20 -6.98 1.13 10.83
C PHE A 20 -7.79 1.16 12.13
N ARG A 21 -8.74 2.08 12.30
CA ARG A 21 -9.56 2.14 13.52
C ARG A 21 -10.94 1.51 13.38
N LEU A 22 -11.60 1.62 12.23
CA LEU A 22 -12.96 1.11 12.08
C LEU A 22 -13.01 -0.36 11.66
N LEU A 23 -11.97 -0.87 10.99
CA LEU A 23 -12.00 -2.22 10.43
C LEU A 23 -11.24 -3.27 11.27
N ASN A 24 -10.62 -2.89 12.39
CA ASN A 24 -9.82 -3.80 13.22
C ASN A 24 -8.66 -4.51 12.46
N THR A 25 -8.21 -3.96 11.32
CA THR A 25 -7.12 -4.53 10.51
C THR A 25 -5.79 -4.35 11.23
N THR A 26 -5.18 -5.47 11.60
CA THR A 26 -3.86 -5.45 12.20
C THR A 26 -2.83 -5.53 11.09
N VAL A 27 -2.01 -4.49 10.94
CA VAL A 27 -0.78 -4.57 10.15
C VAL A 27 0.33 -5.01 11.08
N ILE A 28 0.95 -6.14 10.77
CA ILE A 28 2.13 -6.65 11.41
C ILE A 28 3.30 -6.34 10.49
N GLN A 29 4.34 -5.73 11.04
CA GLN A 29 5.57 -5.49 10.33
C GLN A 29 6.64 -6.44 10.86
N ARG A 30 7.30 -7.18 9.97
CA ARG A 30 8.54 -7.90 10.27
C ARG A 30 9.70 -7.14 9.64
N VAL A 31 10.71 -6.80 10.45
CA VAL A 31 11.93 -6.18 9.96
C VAL A 31 13.02 -7.26 9.94
N ARG A 32 13.61 -7.56 8.78
CA ARG A 32 14.71 -8.55 8.69
C ARG A 32 15.93 -8.11 9.51
N ASN A 33 16.63 -9.05 10.15
CA ASN A 33 17.97 -8.86 10.73
C ASN A 33 18.19 -7.71 11.73
N VAL A 34 17.16 -7.19 12.40
CA VAL A 34 17.34 -6.19 13.45
C VAL A 34 16.70 -6.58 14.78
N LEU A 35 17.55 -6.61 15.82
CA LEU A 35 17.19 -6.52 17.23
C LEU A 35 16.77 -5.08 17.53
N LEU A 36 15.50 -4.74 17.34
CA LEU A 36 14.97 -3.47 17.84
C LEU A 36 14.51 -3.63 19.29
N VAL A 37 15.14 -2.82 20.14
CA VAL A 37 14.83 -2.62 21.56
C VAL A 37 13.69 -1.60 21.64
N ASP A 38 12.67 -2.00 22.39
CA ASP A 38 11.51 -1.25 22.90
C ASP A 38 10.46 -0.66 21.92
N GLY A 39 9.23 -1.13 22.14
CA GLY A 39 8.01 -0.52 21.63
C GLY A 39 7.47 0.52 22.59
N PHE A 40 6.81 1.55 22.07
CA PHE A 40 5.75 2.24 22.79
C PHE A 40 4.68 2.76 21.83
N CYS A 41 3.45 2.65 22.30
CA CYS A 41 2.19 2.93 21.65
C CYS A 41 1.73 4.34 22.03
N HIS A 42 1.40 5.19 21.05
CA HIS A 42 0.47 6.29 21.27
C HIS A 42 -0.23 6.67 19.97
N CYS A 43 -1.55 6.51 19.94
CA CYS A 43 -2.43 7.29 19.08
C CYS A 43 -3.81 7.37 19.74
N ALA A 44 -4.08 8.49 20.40
CA ALA A 44 -5.43 8.97 20.70
C ALA A 44 -5.38 10.49 20.67
N ARG A 45 -5.72 11.05 19.50
CA ARG A 45 -6.31 12.38 19.24
C ARG A 45 -5.96 12.72 17.81
N LEU A 46 -6.98 12.91 16.97
CA LEU A 46 -7.12 14.05 16.07
C LEU A 46 -8.43 13.90 15.27
N PHE A 47 -9.26 14.92 15.44
CA PHE A 47 -10.44 15.34 14.69
C PHE A 47 -11.76 14.54 14.79
N ALA A 48 -12.57 14.99 15.75
CA ALA A 48 -14.01 15.10 15.60
C ALA A 48 -14.33 16.30 14.69
N GLY A 49 -15.17 16.10 13.69
CA GLY A 49 -15.84 17.19 12.97
C GLY A 49 -15.47 17.33 11.50
N LEU A 50 -16.52 17.31 10.68
CA LEU A 50 -16.62 17.76 9.28
C LEU A 50 -16.30 16.72 8.19
N ALA A 51 -17.34 16.06 7.68
CA ALA A 51 -17.36 15.51 6.33
C ALA A 51 -18.68 15.94 5.63
N ARG A 52 -18.56 16.78 4.58
CA ARG A 52 -19.68 17.21 3.72
C ARG A 52 -20.16 16.06 2.81
N ARG A 53 -21.34 16.20 2.21
CA ARG A 53 -22.05 15.19 1.37
C ARG A 53 -21.18 14.56 0.26
N GLU A 54 -20.22 15.28 -0.31
CA GLU A 54 -19.37 14.80 -1.40
C GLU A 54 -18.32 13.77 -0.94
N THR A 55 -17.80 13.93 0.28
CA THR A 55 -16.95 12.93 0.95
C THR A 55 -17.69 11.61 1.12
N LYS A 56 -19.00 11.63 1.44
CA LYS A 56 -19.83 10.42 1.58
C LYS A 56 -20.02 9.66 0.25
N ARG A 57 -20.07 10.35 -0.90
CA ARG A 57 -20.23 9.71 -2.23
C ARG A 57 -18.93 9.05 -2.70
N ARG A 58 -17.79 9.72 -2.51
CA ARG A 58 -16.45 9.15 -2.77
C ARG A 58 -16.15 7.95 -1.84
N LEU A 59 -16.69 7.97 -0.61
CA LEU A 59 -16.61 6.86 0.34
C LEU A 59 -17.42 5.62 -0.08
N ALA A 60 -18.59 5.79 -0.70
CA ALA A 60 -19.36 4.66 -1.22
C ALA A 60 -18.61 3.93 -2.34
N GLY A 61 -17.93 4.67 -3.23
CA GLY A 61 -17.05 4.10 -4.26
C GLY A 61 -15.86 3.34 -3.69
N PHE A 62 -15.20 3.91 -2.67
CA PHE A 62 -14.05 3.28 -1.99
C PHE A 62 -14.43 1.99 -1.25
N MET A 63 -15.67 1.88 -0.76
CA MET A 63 -16.17 0.67 -0.08
C MET A 63 -16.64 -0.43 -1.04
N CYS A 64 -16.85 -0.13 -2.34
CA CYS A 64 -17.34 -1.11 -3.32
C CYS A 64 -16.28 -1.61 -4.31
N ASN A 65 -14.99 -1.50 -3.96
CA ASN A 65 -13.85 -1.79 -4.86
C ASN A 65 -13.91 -1.02 -6.19
N ALA A 66 -14.60 0.12 -6.25
CA ALA A 66 -14.70 0.90 -7.48
C ALA A 66 -13.43 1.73 -7.71
N PRO A 67 -13.08 1.99 -8.99
CA PRO A 67 -12.04 2.95 -9.32
C PRO A 67 -12.32 4.33 -8.72
N LEU A 68 -11.27 4.99 -8.25
CA LEU A 68 -11.32 6.31 -7.64
C LEU A 68 -10.36 7.27 -8.34
N HIS A 69 -10.91 8.38 -8.83
CA HIS A 69 -10.12 9.50 -9.34
C HIS A 69 -9.78 10.49 -8.21
N VAL A 70 -8.52 10.89 -8.11
CA VAL A 70 -8.03 11.85 -7.11
C VAL A 70 -7.07 12.82 -7.77
N SER A 71 -7.29 14.11 -7.61
CA SER A 71 -6.30 15.14 -7.94
C SER A 71 -5.37 15.36 -6.75
N LEU A 72 -4.07 15.22 -6.95
CA LEU A 72 -3.04 15.45 -5.95
C LEU A 72 -2.65 16.93 -5.91
N ASP A 73 -2.21 17.40 -4.74
CA ASP A 73 -1.71 18.78 -4.57
C ASP A 73 -0.45 19.06 -5.40
N THR A 74 0.19 18.01 -5.91
CA THR A 74 1.33 18.06 -6.84
C THR A 74 0.95 18.37 -8.29
N GLY A 75 -0.35 18.40 -8.61
CA GLY A 75 -0.86 18.64 -9.96
C GLY A 75 -1.11 17.37 -10.78
N HIS A 76 -0.83 16.19 -10.24
CA HIS A 76 -1.13 14.91 -10.89
C HIS A 76 -2.58 14.49 -10.65
N ASP A 77 -3.27 14.07 -11.72
CA ASP A 77 -4.58 13.42 -11.63
C ASP A 77 -4.39 11.91 -11.66
N ILE A 78 -4.77 11.24 -10.58
CA ILE A 78 -4.53 9.81 -10.42
C ILE A 78 -5.81 8.98 -10.46
N LEU A 79 -5.68 7.75 -10.98
CA LEU A 79 -6.69 6.70 -10.93
C LEU A 79 -6.23 5.56 -10.02
N LEU A 80 -6.90 5.39 -8.89
CA LEU A 80 -6.70 4.28 -7.96
C LEU A 80 -7.72 3.18 -8.27
N ARG A 81 -7.27 1.98 -8.66
CA ARG A 81 -8.16 0.87 -9.00
C ARG A 81 -7.52 -0.51 -8.72
N PRO A 82 -8.32 -1.59 -8.70
CA PRO A 82 -7.77 -2.95 -8.73
C PRO A 82 -6.86 -3.17 -9.94
N VAL A 83 -5.80 -3.95 -9.75
CA VAL A 83 -4.90 -4.41 -10.81
C VAL A 83 -5.54 -5.56 -11.57
N GLY A 84 -5.31 -5.62 -12.88
CA GLY A 84 -5.70 -6.76 -13.73
C GLY A 84 -4.60 -7.18 -14.70
N LEU A 85 -4.83 -8.27 -15.44
CA LEU A 85 -3.87 -8.82 -16.41
C LEU A 85 -3.44 -7.80 -17.49
N ASP A 86 -4.32 -6.89 -17.88
CA ASP A 86 -4.01 -5.82 -18.84
C ASP A 86 -2.97 -4.80 -18.32
N ASP A 87 -2.58 -4.89 -17.04
CA ASP A 87 -1.52 -4.07 -16.44
C ASP A 87 -0.12 -4.65 -16.62
N GLU A 88 0.05 -5.85 -17.19
CA GLU A 88 1.36 -6.44 -17.46
C GLU A 88 2.34 -5.47 -18.16
N PRO A 89 1.96 -4.78 -19.26
CA PRO A 89 2.86 -3.83 -19.91
C PRO A 89 3.26 -2.67 -18.99
N ARG A 90 2.33 -2.20 -18.15
CA ARG A 90 2.59 -1.13 -17.18
C ARG A 90 3.53 -1.59 -16.07
N PHE A 91 3.45 -2.84 -15.63
CA PHE A 91 4.42 -3.42 -14.70
C PHE A 91 5.80 -3.58 -15.35
N GLN A 92 5.89 -4.00 -16.62
CA GLN A 92 7.18 -4.03 -17.30
C GLN A 92 7.81 -2.63 -17.36
N GLN A 93 7.00 -1.61 -17.68
CA GLN A 93 7.45 -0.22 -17.73
C GLN A 93 7.88 0.29 -16.35
N ILE A 94 7.08 0.06 -15.30
CA ILE A 94 7.41 0.55 -13.95
C ILE A 94 8.74 -0.04 -13.46
N PHE A 95 9.03 -1.31 -13.74
CA PHE A 95 10.30 -1.94 -13.34
C PHE A 95 11.51 -1.40 -14.09
N ARG A 96 11.33 -0.96 -15.34
CA ARG A 96 12.39 -0.30 -16.10
C ARG A 96 12.67 1.11 -15.57
N SER A 97 11.64 1.78 -15.06
CA SER A 97 11.74 3.16 -14.53
C SER A 97 12.15 3.22 -13.05
N MET A 98 12.02 2.13 -12.28
CA MET A 98 12.45 2.10 -10.87
C MET A 98 13.98 2.09 -10.74
N SER A 99 14.47 2.84 -9.75
CA SER A 99 15.89 2.77 -9.39
C SER A 99 16.30 1.36 -8.91
N PRO A 100 17.59 0.97 -9.06
CA PRO A 100 18.09 -0.28 -8.47
C PRO A 100 17.82 -0.39 -6.97
N GLU A 101 17.90 0.72 -6.23
CA GLU A 101 17.60 0.78 -4.80
C GLU A 101 16.13 0.47 -4.52
N SER A 102 15.19 1.15 -5.19
CA SER A 102 13.76 0.91 -5.02
C SER A 102 13.36 -0.53 -5.37
N ARG A 103 13.99 -1.14 -6.38
CA ARG A 103 13.80 -2.56 -6.70
C ARG A 103 14.34 -3.49 -5.62
N TYR A 104 15.57 -3.24 -5.15
CA TYR A 104 16.18 -4.01 -4.07
C TYR A 104 15.34 -3.96 -2.80
N LEU A 105 14.83 -2.79 -2.42
CA LEU A 105 14.00 -2.63 -1.24
C LEU A 105 12.63 -3.33 -1.35
N ARG A 106 12.13 -3.55 -2.57
CA ARG A 106 10.83 -4.17 -2.84
C ARG A 106 10.89 -5.70 -3.01
N PHE A 107 11.94 -6.20 -3.64
CA PHE A 107 12.07 -7.62 -4.00
C PHE A 107 13.20 -8.32 -3.25
N PHE A 108 13.90 -7.62 -2.35
CA PHE A 108 15.12 -8.08 -1.69
C PHE A 108 16.20 -8.56 -2.67
N SER A 109 16.11 -8.11 -3.92
CA SER A 109 17.02 -8.43 -5.01
C SER A 109 17.08 -7.25 -5.98
N GLY A 110 18.27 -6.96 -6.50
CA GLY A 110 18.47 -5.94 -7.54
C GLY A 110 18.27 -6.49 -8.96
N ALA A 111 17.55 -7.59 -9.12
CA ALA A 111 17.46 -8.32 -10.39
C ALA A 111 16.94 -7.43 -11.52
N ASN A 112 17.66 -7.44 -12.64
CA ASN A 112 17.33 -6.70 -13.85
C ASN A 112 17.70 -7.55 -15.09
N PRO A 113 16.78 -7.81 -16.02
CA PRO A 113 15.34 -7.51 -15.95
C PRO A 113 14.63 -8.33 -14.87
N VAL A 114 13.46 -7.84 -14.43
CA VAL A 114 12.54 -8.65 -13.62
C VAL A 114 11.98 -9.76 -14.53
N PRO A 115 11.97 -11.04 -14.12
CA PRO A 115 11.46 -12.12 -14.96
C PRO A 115 9.99 -11.92 -15.34
N ASP A 116 9.61 -12.25 -16.58
CA ASP A 116 8.22 -12.10 -17.07
C ASP A 116 7.21 -12.86 -16.20
N ALA A 117 7.60 -14.01 -15.64
CA ALA A 117 6.77 -14.77 -14.71
C ALA A 117 6.40 -13.97 -13.45
N VAL A 118 7.31 -13.11 -12.95
CA VAL A 118 7.03 -12.23 -11.82
C VAL A 118 6.06 -11.12 -12.22
N VAL A 119 6.23 -10.55 -13.42
CA VAL A 119 5.31 -9.53 -13.94
C VAL A 119 3.90 -10.10 -14.12
N HIS A 120 3.78 -11.25 -14.78
CA HIS A 120 2.52 -11.97 -14.95
C HIS A 120 1.86 -12.25 -13.59
N SER A 121 2.63 -12.77 -12.63
CA SER A 121 2.10 -13.04 -11.29
C SER A 121 1.58 -11.77 -10.61
N LEU A 122 2.27 -10.63 -10.73
CA LEU A 122 1.81 -9.37 -10.13
C LEU A 122 0.54 -8.84 -10.79
N ALA A 123 0.40 -8.96 -12.10
CA ALA A 123 -0.79 -8.53 -12.83
C ALA A 123 -1.99 -9.48 -12.63
N ASN A 124 -1.74 -10.76 -12.43
CA ASN A 124 -2.76 -11.81 -12.29
C ASN A 124 -3.35 -11.92 -10.87
N ALA A 125 -3.86 -10.80 -10.34
CA ALA A 125 -4.50 -10.76 -9.03
C ALA A 125 -5.98 -11.20 -9.12
N ASP A 126 -6.31 -12.32 -8.45
CA ASP A 126 -7.66 -12.93 -8.49
C ASP A 126 -8.72 -12.20 -7.62
N GLY A 127 -8.30 -11.20 -6.83
CA GLY A 127 -9.16 -10.44 -5.94
C GLY A 127 -9.64 -11.20 -4.69
N LYS A 128 -9.14 -12.41 -4.45
CA LYS A 128 -9.53 -13.29 -3.33
C LYS A 128 -8.33 -13.73 -2.49
N ALA A 129 -7.40 -14.46 -3.10
CA ALA A 129 -6.16 -14.92 -2.48
C ALA A 129 -5.02 -13.95 -2.77
N HIS A 130 -5.04 -13.33 -3.96
CA HIS A 130 -4.13 -12.26 -4.37
C HIS A 130 -4.95 -11.00 -4.68
N ILE A 131 -4.86 -10.04 -3.78
CA ILE A 131 -5.54 -8.75 -3.89
C ILE A 131 -4.51 -7.71 -4.27
N ALA A 132 -4.77 -6.92 -5.31
CA ALA A 132 -3.83 -5.92 -5.78
C ALA A 132 -4.54 -4.64 -6.20
N TRP A 133 -3.94 -3.50 -5.84
CA TRP A 133 -4.39 -2.17 -6.22
C TRP A 133 -3.22 -1.39 -6.83
N GLY A 134 -3.53 -0.63 -7.87
CA GLY A 134 -2.60 0.22 -8.59
C GLY A 134 -3.06 1.67 -8.58
N ILE A 135 -2.09 2.58 -8.65
CA ILE A 135 -2.31 4.00 -8.92
C ILE A 135 -1.70 4.32 -10.27
N LEU A 136 -2.54 4.79 -11.19
CA LEU A 136 -2.14 5.23 -12.51
C LEU A 136 -2.18 6.75 -12.60
N ASP A 137 -1.28 7.34 -13.38
CA ASP A 137 -1.30 8.77 -13.67
C ASP A 137 -2.18 9.03 -14.90
N THR A 138 -3.34 9.64 -14.72
CA THR A 138 -4.24 10.00 -15.84
C THR A 138 -3.93 11.36 -16.47
N SER A 139 -2.96 12.10 -15.92
CA SER A 139 -2.48 13.35 -16.49
C SER A 139 -1.35 13.16 -17.50
N GLU A 140 -0.73 11.98 -17.54
CA GLU A 140 0.30 11.60 -18.51
C GLU A 140 -0.27 10.70 -19.63
N ASP A 141 0.39 10.75 -20.78
CA ASP A 141 0.08 9.88 -21.93
C ASP A 141 0.24 8.39 -21.56
N ASP A 142 -0.55 7.52 -22.18
CA ASP A 142 -0.62 6.06 -21.93
C ASP A 142 -1.06 5.63 -20.51
N THR A 143 -1.30 6.60 -19.63
CA THR A 143 -1.78 6.39 -18.27
C THR A 143 -0.86 5.43 -17.48
N PRO A 144 0.39 5.83 -17.20
CA PRO A 144 1.41 4.93 -16.64
C PRO A 144 1.09 4.54 -15.20
N LEU A 145 1.56 3.34 -14.80
CA LEU A 145 1.45 2.89 -13.41
C LEU A 145 2.51 3.58 -12.55
N MET A 146 2.08 4.33 -11.54
CA MET A 146 2.94 5.06 -10.61
C MET A 146 3.35 4.22 -9.41
N ALA A 147 2.42 3.39 -8.93
CA ALA A 147 2.57 2.61 -7.72
C ALA A 147 1.60 1.44 -7.68
N ALA A 148 1.96 0.36 -6.98
CA ALA A 148 1.10 -0.78 -6.74
C ALA A 148 1.34 -1.41 -5.37
N ALA A 149 0.28 -1.99 -4.81
CA ALA A 149 0.34 -2.78 -3.58
C ALA A 149 -0.41 -4.09 -3.76
N HIS A 150 0.14 -5.16 -3.18
CA HIS A 150 -0.41 -6.51 -3.23
C HIS A 150 -0.55 -7.05 -1.81
N ALA A 151 -1.62 -7.80 -1.57
CA ALA A 151 -1.81 -8.66 -0.43
C ALA A 151 -2.02 -10.10 -0.92
N ILE A 152 -1.14 -11.02 -0.52
CA ILE A 152 -1.14 -12.41 -0.96
C ILE A 152 -1.33 -13.33 0.24
N ARG A 153 -2.34 -14.20 0.23
CA ARG A 153 -2.50 -15.21 1.27
C ARG A 153 -1.42 -16.27 1.17
N ALA A 154 -0.87 -16.67 2.32
CA ALA A 154 0.04 -17.80 2.39
C ALA A 154 -0.67 -19.15 2.14
N GLU A 155 -1.93 -19.26 2.58
CA GLU A 155 -2.73 -20.48 2.50
C GLU A 155 -4.19 -20.12 2.17
N PRO A 156 -4.95 -21.04 1.54
CA PRO A 156 -6.39 -20.90 1.35
C PRO A 156 -7.10 -20.57 2.67
N ASP A 157 -8.07 -19.66 2.63
CA ASP A 157 -8.87 -19.20 3.79
C ASP A 157 -8.10 -18.58 4.95
N SER A 158 -6.77 -18.42 4.84
CA SER A 158 -5.95 -17.79 5.86
C SER A 158 -6.41 -16.36 6.13
N LYS A 159 -6.65 -16.01 7.39
CA LYS A 159 -6.99 -14.63 7.79
C LYS A 159 -5.80 -13.66 7.69
N ARG A 160 -4.63 -14.16 7.25
CA ARG A 160 -3.36 -13.43 7.15
C ARG A 160 -2.94 -13.36 5.68
N ALA A 161 -2.47 -12.20 5.24
CA ALA A 161 -1.90 -12.02 3.91
C ALA A 161 -0.64 -11.17 3.97
N GLU A 162 0.35 -11.50 3.14
CA GLU A 162 1.59 -10.75 3.00
C GLU A 162 1.34 -9.49 2.16
N LEU A 163 1.64 -8.33 2.73
CA LEU A 163 1.52 -7.02 2.12
C LEU A 163 2.87 -6.56 1.57
N ALA A 164 2.90 -6.25 0.28
CA ALA A 164 4.06 -5.67 -0.36
C ALA A 164 3.66 -4.57 -1.34
N LEU A 165 4.40 -3.45 -1.35
CA LEU A 165 4.06 -2.27 -2.15
C LEU A 165 5.30 -1.59 -2.72
N GLY A 166 5.18 -1.03 -3.92
CA GLY A 166 6.21 -0.26 -4.60
C GLY A 166 5.65 1.05 -5.13
N VAL A 167 6.47 2.10 -5.11
CA VAL A 167 6.15 3.43 -5.64
C VAL A 167 7.36 3.89 -6.43
N LEU A 168 7.17 4.36 -7.66
CA LEU A 168 8.25 4.98 -8.44
C LEU A 168 8.89 6.12 -7.66
N ASP A 169 10.21 6.22 -7.77
CA ASP A 169 11.05 7.12 -6.97
C ASP A 169 10.54 8.58 -7.00
N GLN A 170 10.16 9.07 -8.18
CA GLN A 170 9.66 10.44 -8.39
C GLN A 170 8.30 10.73 -7.73
N TYR A 171 7.52 9.71 -7.40
CA TYR A 171 6.19 9.86 -6.77
C TYR A 171 6.17 9.44 -5.29
N GLN A 172 7.34 9.20 -4.70
CA GLN A 172 7.45 8.93 -3.26
C GLN A 172 7.12 10.18 -2.42
N ALA A 173 6.80 9.98 -1.14
CA ALA A 173 6.46 11.05 -0.20
C ALA A 173 5.18 11.88 -0.49
N HIS A 174 4.37 11.49 -1.50
CA HIS A 174 3.07 12.12 -1.81
C HIS A 174 1.85 11.37 -1.25
N GLY A 175 2.06 10.51 -0.25
CA GLY A 175 0.96 9.78 0.42
C GLY A 175 0.40 8.58 -0.35
N LEU A 176 0.89 8.28 -1.54
CA LEU A 176 0.41 7.17 -2.40
C LEU A 176 0.40 5.81 -1.68
N SER A 177 1.46 5.51 -0.91
CA SER A 177 1.53 4.27 -0.13
C SER A 177 0.40 4.14 0.88
N ARG A 178 -0.06 5.25 1.48
CA ARG A 178 -1.17 5.21 2.45
C ARG A 178 -2.50 4.90 1.77
N LEU A 179 -2.75 5.47 0.59
CA LEU A 179 -3.95 5.14 -0.20
C LEU A 179 -3.96 3.69 -0.60
N LEU A 180 -2.85 3.20 -1.12
CA LEU A 180 -2.71 1.81 -1.54
C LEU A 180 -2.95 0.84 -0.38
N ILE A 181 -2.29 1.06 0.76
CA ILE A 181 -2.46 0.20 1.94
C ILE A 181 -3.91 0.20 2.41
N ALA A 182 -4.58 1.34 2.44
CA ALA A 182 -5.96 1.42 2.86
C ALA A 182 -6.92 0.71 1.89
N SER A 183 -6.68 0.84 0.58
CA SER A 183 -7.49 0.19 -0.46
C SER A 183 -7.36 -1.33 -0.40
N VAL A 184 -6.11 -1.81 -0.32
CA VAL A 184 -5.82 -3.22 -0.12
C VAL A 184 -6.44 -3.72 1.19
N ALA A 185 -6.29 -3.00 2.30
CA ALA A 185 -6.87 -3.40 3.59
C ALA A 185 -8.40 -3.52 3.56
N LEU A 186 -9.09 -2.64 2.84
CA LEU A 186 -10.54 -2.70 2.65
C LEU A 186 -10.95 -3.92 1.81
N SER A 187 -10.29 -4.14 0.67
CA SER A 187 -10.58 -5.31 -0.17
C SER A 187 -10.26 -6.62 0.56
N CYS A 188 -9.16 -6.66 1.30
CA CYS A 188 -8.79 -7.78 2.18
C CYS A 188 -9.90 -8.10 3.18
N ARG A 189 -10.48 -7.08 3.81
CA ARG A 189 -11.56 -7.25 4.78
C ARG A 189 -12.82 -7.84 4.16
N ALA A 190 -13.18 -7.41 2.95
CA ALA A 190 -14.29 -7.99 2.20
C ALA A 190 -14.09 -9.49 1.92
N GLN A 191 -12.83 -9.94 1.83
CA GLN A 191 -12.46 -11.35 1.66
C GLN A 191 -12.20 -12.07 3.00
N GLY A 192 -12.44 -11.45 4.17
CA GLY A 192 -12.22 -12.08 5.47
C GLY A 192 -10.75 -12.11 5.94
N ILE A 193 -9.84 -11.41 5.25
CA ILE A 193 -8.46 -11.21 5.71
C ILE A 193 -8.48 -10.12 6.79
N THR A 194 -7.99 -10.46 7.97
CA THR A 194 -7.99 -9.56 9.12
C THR A 194 -6.61 -9.02 9.47
N THR A 195 -5.57 -9.68 8.98
CA THR A 195 -4.17 -9.40 9.31
C THR A 195 -3.35 -9.24 8.03
N LEU A 196 -2.63 -8.13 7.92
CA LEU A 196 -1.68 -7.88 6.85
C LEU A 196 -0.26 -7.93 7.41
N GLU A 197 0.64 -8.64 6.74
CA GLU A 197 2.02 -8.81 7.15
C GLU A 197 2.97 -8.22 6.14
N ALA A 198 3.71 -7.18 6.51
CA ALA A 198 4.74 -6.61 5.65
C ALA A 198 6.13 -7.01 6.16
N GLU A 199 6.95 -7.59 5.29
CA GLU A 199 8.38 -7.74 5.55
C GLU A 199 9.14 -6.54 4.98
N THR A 200 10.01 -5.93 5.77
CA THR A 200 10.85 -4.80 5.33
C THR A 200 12.31 -5.00 5.73
N LEU A 201 13.20 -4.36 4.99
CA LEU A 201 14.61 -4.24 5.36
C LEU A 201 14.80 -3.14 6.41
N PRO A 202 15.76 -3.29 7.35
CA PRO A 202 16.14 -2.25 8.31
C PRO A 202 16.47 -0.90 7.67
N GLU A 203 17.14 -0.96 6.53
CA GLU A 203 17.64 0.19 5.79
C GLU A 203 16.49 0.96 5.11
N ASN A 204 15.33 0.32 4.93
CA ASN A 204 14.13 0.95 4.37
C ASN A 204 13.44 1.86 5.41
N ARG A 205 14.14 2.92 5.82
CA ARG A 205 13.67 3.87 6.84
C ARG A 205 12.30 4.46 6.48
N LYS A 206 12.04 4.73 5.19
CA LYS A 206 10.75 5.26 4.72
C LYS A 206 9.61 4.28 5.00
N ALA A 207 9.73 3.01 4.61
CA ALA A 207 8.72 2.00 4.88
C ALA A 207 8.57 1.74 6.39
N ASN A 208 9.68 1.67 7.13
CA ASN A 208 9.67 1.46 8.57
C ASN A 208 8.94 2.59 9.30
N SER A 209 9.18 3.85 8.93
CA SER A 209 8.44 4.99 9.46
C SER A 209 6.97 4.98 9.07
N LEU A 210 6.64 4.57 7.84
CA LEU A 210 5.27 4.45 7.37
C LEU A 210 4.48 3.43 8.20
N PHE A 211 4.97 2.19 8.33
CA PHE A 211 4.27 1.16 9.08
C PHE A 211 4.15 1.50 10.57
N LYS A 212 5.18 2.10 11.17
CA LYS A 212 5.10 2.64 12.53
C LYS A 212 4.02 3.71 12.67
N ALA A 213 3.93 4.65 11.74
CA ALA A 213 2.91 5.70 11.74
C ALA A 213 1.48 5.17 11.53
N LEU A 214 1.34 4.01 10.89
CA LEU A 214 0.06 3.31 10.72
C LEU A 214 -0.32 2.46 11.95
N GLY A 215 0.52 2.44 13.00
CA GLY A 215 0.28 1.64 14.20
C GLY A 215 0.63 0.16 14.01
N GLY A 216 1.45 -0.16 13.02
CA GLY A 216 1.92 -1.52 12.76
C GLY A 216 2.64 -2.09 13.97
N LYS A 217 2.29 -3.33 14.35
CA LYS A 217 3.00 -4.05 15.40
C LYS A 217 4.29 -4.61 14.81
N VAL A 218 5.44 -4.12 15.28
CA VAL A 218 6.73 -4.70 14.94
C VAL A 218 6.87 -6.00 15.72
N ILE A 219 6.87 -7.13 15.01
CA ILE A 219 7.18 -8.43 15.61
C ILE A 219 8.63 -8.74 15.25
N ARG A 220 9.46 -8.97 16.27
CA ARG A 220 10.86 -9.35 16.07
C ARG A 220 10.90 -10.62 15.21
N PRO A 221 11.79 -10.71 14.21
CA PRO A 221 12.03 -11.98 13.56
C PRO A 221 12.51 -12.97 14.64
N LEU A 222 11.96 -14.19 14.61
CA LEU A 222 12.67 -15.31 15.21
C LEU A 222 14.05 -15.38 14.53
N PRO A 223 15.13 -15.72 15.26
CA PRO A 223 16.42 -15.97 14.63
C PRO A 223 16.21 -16.96 13.47
N PRO A 224 16.96 -16.84 12.37
CA PRO A 224 16.81 -17.74 11.23
C PRO A 224 16.88 -19.17 11.75
N THR A 225 15.78 -19.91 11.64
CA THR A 225 15.83 -21.37 11.69
C THR A 225 16.50 -21.77 10.40
N THR A 226 17.83 -21.78 10.42
CA THR A 226 18.63 -22.45 9.41
C THR A 226 18.24 -23.93 9.47
N VAL A 227 17.35 -24.33 8.59
CA VAL A 227 17.18 -25.73 8.19
C VAL A 227 17.72 -25.77 6.77
N TRP A 228 19.01 -26.07 6.66
CA TRP A 228 19.55 -26.72 5.47
C TRP A 228 19.42 -28.22 5.69
#